data_AF-A0A2D9U265-F1
#
_entry.id   AF-A0A2D9U265-F1
#
_cell.length_a   1.000
_cell.length_b   1.000
_cell.length_c   1.000
_cell.angle_alpha   90.00
_cell.angle_beta   90.00
_cell.angle_gamma   90.00
#
_symmetry.space_group_name_H-M   'P 1'
#
loop_
_entity.id
_entity.type
_entity.pdbx_description
1 polymer ?
#
loop_
_entity_poly.entity_id
_entity_poly.type
_entity_poly.pdbx_seq_one_letter_code
_entity_poly.pdbx_strand_id
1 'polypeptide(L)'
;MNNVSSLLKPAMMALSLAVVPVFATAAEERRLSLEVGKPRESTEVTTTMVLHQRLDERTLDTERGLREIPFSVELVDTRPVDQWYEVQDALVTFHFSNDLELKRVVISK
;
A
#
# COMPACT_ATOMS: atom_id res chain seq x y z
N MET A 1 -11.84 38.60 -23.44
CA MET A 1 -10.88 39.63 -22.95
C MET A 1 -11.70 40.74 -22.34
N ASN A 2 -11.43 41.08 -21.08
CA ASN A 2 -11.89 42.25 -20.30
C ASN A 2 -11.73 41.86 -18.82
N ASN A 3 -11.18 42.64 -17.90
CA ASN A 3 -10.14 43.65 -17.95
C ASN A 3 -9.58 43.67 -16.51
N VAL A 4 -8.26 43.74 -16.39
CA VAL A 4 -7.53 43.78 -15.13
C VAL A 4 -7.70 45.18 -14.53
N SER A 5 -8.01 45.27 -13.24
CA SER A 5 -7.78 46.50 -12.48
C SER A 5 -7.35 46.15 -11.05
N SER A 6 -6.04 45.93 -10.94
CA SER A 6 -5.23 46.21 -9.76
C SER A 6 -5.28 47.71 -9.48
N LEU A 7 -5.50 48.13 -8.23
CA LEU A 7 -5.13 49.48 -7.80
C LEU A 7 -4.69 49.50 -6.33
N LEU A 8 -3.39 49.78 -6.19
CA LEU A 8 -2.63 50.23 -5.03
C LEU A 8 -3.42 51.04 -3.98
N LYS A 9 -3.02 50.90 -2.71
CA LYS A 9 -2.33 52.00 -1.99
C LYS A 9 -1.59 51.53 -0.72
N PRO A 10 -0.50 52.24 -0.34
CA PRO A 10 0.42 51.89 0.72
C PRO A 10 0.05 52.55 2.06
N ALA A 11 0.43 51.94 3.18
CA ALA A 11 0.50 52.61 4.47
C ALA A 11 1.61 51.94 5.30
N MET A 12 2.78 52.58 5.29
CA MET A 12 3.34 53.34 6.42
C MET A 12 4.01 52.46 7.47
N MET A 13 5.34 52.58 7.48
CA MET A 13 6.25 52.11 8.51
C MET A 13 5.83 52.58 9.90
N ALA A 14 5.86 51.68 10.87
CA ALA A 14 6.10 52.03 12.27
C ALA A 14 7.31 51.23 12.74
N LEU A 15 8.45 51.93 12.80
CA LEU A 15 9.68 51.50 13.44
C LEU A 15 9.48 51.67 14.95
N SER A 16 9.49 50.60 15.72
CA SER A 16 9.47 50.70 17.19
C SER A 16 10.51 49.79 17.82
N LEU A 17 11.21 50.40 18.77
CA LEU A 17 12.49 50.06 19.39
C LEU A 17 12.62 48.65 19.97
N ALA A 18 13.87 48.17 19.88
CA ALA A 18 14.38 47.00 20.59
C ALA A 18 14.34 47.18 22.12
N VAL A 19 13.91 46.12 22.82
CA VAL A 19 14.29 45.84 24.21
C VAL A 19 14.56 44.34 24.32
N VAL A 20 15.81 44.00 24.63
CA VAL A 20 16.30 42.72 25.18
C VAL A 20 17.22 43.18 26.34
N PRO A 21 17.40 42.47 27.49
CA PRO A 21 17.41 41.01 27.57
C PRO A 21 17.07 40.33 28.94
N VAL A 22 17.22 38.99 28.95
CA VAL A 22 17.50 38.02 30.08
C VAL A 22 16.40 37.83 31.16
N PHE A 23 15.90 36.65 31.54
CA PHE A 23 16.55 35.38 31.88
C PHE A 23 15.62 34.15 31.72
N ALA A 24 16.22 33.06 31.25
CA ALA A 24 15.95 31.66 31.60
C ALA A 24 14.49 31.16 31.58
N THR A 25 14.08 30.58 30.45
CA THR A 25 13.16 29.44 30.45
C THR A 25 13.77 28.32 29.62
N ALA A 26 13.62 27.12 30.16
CA ALA A 26 14.26 25.89 29.74
C ALA A 26 14.26 25.69 28.23
N ALA A 27 15.39 25.20 27.71
CA ALA A 27 15.51 24.61 26.40
C ALA A 27 14.54 23.43 26.29
N GLU A 28 13.33 23.68 25.81
CA GLU A 28 12.48 22.63 25.25
C GLU A 28 12.92 22.45 23.81
N GLU A 29 13.92 21.59 23.60
CA GLU A 29 14.21 20.97 22.31
C GLU A 29 12.97 20.18 21.87
N ARG A 30 11.95 20.87 21.34
CA ARG A 30 11.05 20.26 20.36
C ARG A 30 11.82 20.15 19.06
N ARG A 31 12.71 19.16 19.02
CA ARG A 31 13.00 18.47 17.77
C ARG A 31 11.66 17.96 17.28
N LEU A 32 11.07 18.68 16.33
CA LEU A 32 10.11 18.10 15.41
C LEU A 32 10.88 16.99 14.70
N SER A 33 10.85 15.80 15.30
CA SER A 33 11.19 14.57 14.63
C SER A 33 10.37 14.57 13.35
N LEU A 34 11.05 14.70 12.20
CA LEU A 34 10.51 14.17 10.97
C LEU A 34 10.25 12.68 11.26
N GLU A 35 9.01 12.34 11.56
CA GLU A 35 8.52 10.98 11.44
C GLU A 35 8.65 10.65 9.96
N VAL A 36 9.81 10.10 9.59
CA VAL A 36 10.03 9.36 8.36
C VAL A 36 8.82 8.46 8.22
N GLY A 37 8.07 8.68 7.14
CA GLY A 37 6.71 8.23 6.97
C GLY A 37 6.48 6.83 7.53
N LYS A 38 5.48 6.72 8.42
CA LYS A 38 4.81 5.46 8.70
C LYS A 38 4.78 4.64 7.42
N PRO A 39 5.22 3.36 7.44
CA PRO A 39 4.98 2.49 6.30
C PRO A 39 3.48 2.57 6.05
N ARG A 40 3.12 3.05 4.86
CA ARG A 40 1.75 3.03 4.38
C ARG A 40 1.40 1.55 4.45
N GLU A 41 0.60 1.13 5.43
CA GLU A 41 0.05 -0.21 5.46
C GLU A 41 -0.60 -0.38 4.10
N SER A 42 0.05 -1.10 3.21
CA SER A 42 -0.57 -1.52 1.97
C SER A 42 -1.63 -2.51 2.43
N THR A 43 -2.84 -2.03 2.61
CA THR A 43 -4.00 -2.86 2.96
C THR A 43 -4.19 -3.84 1.80
N GLU A 44 -3.50 -4.98 1.85
CA GLU A 44 -3.65 -6.04 0.87
C GLU A 44 -4.94 -6.78 1.21
N VAL A 45 -5.82 -6.93 0.22
CA VAL A 45 -7.07 -7.67 0.40
C VAL A 45 -6.81 -9.11 -0.01
N THR A 46 -7.14 -10.06 0.86
CA THR A 46 -6.94 -11.49 0.58
C THR A 46 -8.26 -12.23 0.45
N THR A 47 -8.36 -13.13 -0.52
CA THR A 47 -9.46 -14.10 -0.64
C THR A 47 -8.89 -15.50 -0.64
N THR A 48 -9.44 -16.40 0.18
CA THR A 48 -8.97 -17.77 0.31
C THR A 48 -10.05 -18.74 -0.13
N MET A 49 -9.65 -19.81 -0.81
CA MET A 49 -10.53 -20.84 -1.38
C MET A 49 -9.87 -22.21 -1.31
N VAL A 50 -10.67 -23.25 -1.58
CA VAL A 50 -10.17 -24.62 -1.75
C VAL A 50 -9.74 -24.85 -3.20
N LEU A 51 -8.51 -25.31 -3.37
CA LEU A 51 -7.95 -25.88 -4.61
C LEU A 51 -8.13 -27.39 -4.57
N HIS A 52 -8.84 -27.97 -5.53
CA HIS A 52 -9.01 -29.41 -5.66
C HIS A 52 -7.84 -30.07 -6.40
N GLN A 53 -7.38 -29.42 -7.46
CA GLN A 53 -6.29 -29.91 -8.30
C GLN A 53 -5.69 -28.74 -9.10
N ARG A 54 -4.41 -28.84 -9.44
CA ARG A 54 -3.81 -28.00 -10.49
C ARG A 54 -3.89 -28.75 -11.81
N LEU A 55 -4.37 -28.10 -12.85
CA LEU A 55 -4.50 -28.71 -14.18
C LEU A 55 -3.25 -28.48 -15.02
N ASP A 56 -2.66 -27.30 -14.91
CA ASP A 56 -1.45 -26.87 -15.62
C ASP A 56 -0.60 -25.97 -14.73
N GLU A 57 0.53 -25.48 -15.23
CA GLU A 57 1.37 -24.53 -14.49
C GLU A 57 0.63 -23.27 -14.02
N ARG A 58 -0.47 -22.85 -14.67
CA ARG A 58 -1.20 -21.63 -14.27
C ARG A 58 -2.72 -21.79 -14.21
N THR A 59 -3.21 -23.01 -14.32
CA THR A 59 -4.64 -23.32 -14.30
C THR A 59 -4.97 -24.10 -13.04
N LEU A 60 -5.88 -23.55 -12.24
CA LEU A 60 -6.30 -24.08 -10.95
C LEU A 60 -7.75 -24.54 -11.02
N ASP A 61 -8.02 -25.76 -10.56
CA ASP A 61 -9.39 -26.23 -10.33
C ASP A 61 -9.77 -25.98 -8.87
N THR A 62 -10.72 -25.07 -8.67
CA THR A 62 -11.14 -24.62 -7.33
C THR A 62 -12.60 -24.94 -7.11
N GLU A 63 -13.08 -24.82 -5.88
CA GLU A 63 -14.50 -25.01 -5.55
C GLU A 63 -15.45 -24.05 -6.31
N ARG A 64 -14.94 -22.92 -6.84
CA ARG A 64 -15.71 -21.99 -7.70
C ARG A 64 -15.42 -22.17 -9.19
N GLY A 65 -14.90 -23.33 -9.58
CA GLY A 65 -14.52 -23.70 -10.93
C GLY A 65 -13.09 -23.34 -11.30
N LEU A 66 -12.81 -23.38 -12.60
CA LEU A 66 -11.46 -23.17 -13.15
C LEU A 66 -11.03 -21.70 -13.04
N ARG A 67 -9.77 -21.50 -12.61
CA ARG A 67 -9.12 -20.19 -12.51
C ARG A 67 -7.79 -20.22 -13.24
N GLU A 68 -7.64 -19.31 -14.19
CA GLU A 68 -6.37 -19.08 -14.88
C GLU A 68 -5.64 -17.90 -14.22
N ILE A 69 -4.36 -18.09 -13.90
CA ILE A 69 -3.53 -17.06 -13.28
C ILE A 69 -2.75 -16.32 -14.38
N PRO A 70 -2.94 -15.00 -14.58
CA PRO A 70 -2.22 -14.24 -15.61
C PRO A 70 -0.70 -14.26 -15.38
N PHE A 71 0.13 -14.27 -16.42
CA PHE A 71 1.60 -14.30 -16.29
C PHE A 71 2.22 -13.14 -15.51
N SER A 72 1.52 -12.00 -15.44
CA SER A 72 1.92 -10.84 -14.64
C SER A 72 1.76 -11.03 -13.12
N VAL A 73 1.08 -12.11 -12.70
CA VAL A 73 0.79 -12.42 -11.31
C VAL A 73 1.77 -13.46 -10.79
N GLU A 74 2.35 -13.22 -9.62
CA GLU A 74 3.22 -14.18 -8.96
C GLU A 74 2.40 -15.40 -8.49
N LEU A 75 2.84 -16.61 -8.84
CA LEU A 75 2.23 -17.86 -8.38
C LEU A 75 3.27 -18.63 -7.57
N VAL A 76 2.97 -18.83 -6.29
CA VAL A 76 3.84 -19.55 -5.35
C VAL A 76 3.10 -20.80 -4.88
N ASP A 77 3.62 -21.98 -5.24
CA ASP A 77 3.11 -23.27 -4.74
C ASP A 77 4.10 -23.82 -3.74
N THR A 78 3.73 -23.85 -2.46
CA THR A 78 4.62 -24.34 -1.38
C THR A 78 4.49 -25.85 -1.17
N ARG A 79 3.63 -26.53 -1.94
CA ARG A 79 3.47 -27.99 -1.86
C ARG A 79 4.67 -28.70 -2.51
N PRO A 80 4.98 -29.94 -2.11
CA PRO A 80 5.92 -30.79 -2.83
C PRO A 80 5.53 -30.94 -4.30
N VAL A 81 6.52 -30.95 -5.21
CA VAL A 81 6.30 -30.95 -6.68
C VAL A 81 5.52 -32.18 -7.14
N ASP A 82 5.73 -33.32 -6.48
CA ASP A 82 5.00 -34.58 -6.67
C ASP A 82 3.50 -34.42 -6.41
N GLN A 83 3.09 -33.49 -5.53
CA GLN A 83 1.70 -33.27 -5.13
C GLN A 83 0.98 -32.19 -5.94
N TRP A 84 1.66 -31.51 -6.87
CA TRP A 84 1.07 -30.35 -7.54
C TRP A 84 -0.21 -30.68 -8.32
N TYR A 85 -0.20 -31.83 -8.99
CA TYR A 85 -1.26 -32.31 -9.89
C TYR A 85 -2.09 -33.45 -9.29
N GLU A 86 -1.88 -33.77 -8.02
CA GLU A 86 -2.71 -34.76 -7.33
C GLU A 86 -4.07 -34.13 -6.98
N VAL A 87 -5.14 -34.93 -7.05
CA VAL A 87 -6.47 -34.52 -6.60
C VAL A 87 -6.48 -34.56 -5.08
N GLN A 88 -6.16 -33.42 -4.47
CA GLN A 88 -6.12 -33.24 -3.03
C GLN A 88 -6.50 -31.79 -2.72
N ASP A 89 -7.45 -31.64 -1.79
CA ASP A 89 -7.84 -30.33 -1.31
C ASP A 89 -6.63 -29.63 -0.66
N ALA A 90 -6.35 -28.43 -1.16
CA ALA A 90 -5.31 -27.53 -0.72
C ALA A 90 -5.90 -26.13 -0.54
N LEU A 91 -5.23 -25.28 0.22
CA LEU A 91 -5.63 -23.90 0.42
C LEU A 91 -5.00 -23.02 -0.68
N VAL A 92 -5.81 -22.22 -1.36
CA VAL A 92 -5.31 -21.18 -2.28
C VAL A 92 -5.71 -19.79 -1.79
N THR A 93 -4.74 -18.90 -1.65
CA THR A 93 -4.95 -17.51 -1.22
C THR A 93 -4.57 -16.55 -2.35
N PHE A 94 -5.54 -15.76 -2.77
CA PHE A 94 -5.41 -14.69 -3.75
C PHE A 94 -5.19 -13.37 -3.03
N HIS A 95 -4.10 -12.68 -3.37
CA HIS A 95 -3.71 -11.39 -2.81
C HIS A 95 -3.95 -10.28 -3.82
N PHE A 96 -4.77 -9.30 -3.43
CA PHE A 96 -5.16 -8.16 -4.26
C PHE A 96 -4.60 -6.86 -3.69
N SER A 97 -4.21 -5.95 -4.58
CA SER A 97 -3.93 -4.57 -4.21
C SER A 97 -5.22 -3.85 -3.81
N ASN A 98 -5.07 -2.64 -3.26
CA ASN A 98 -6.20 -1.75 -2.97
C ASN A 98 -7.04 -1.42 -4.23
N ASP A 99 -6.42 -1.42 -5.41
CA ASP A 99 -7.07 -1.19 -6.70
C ASP A 99 -7.75 -2.46 -7.25
N LEU A 100 -7.88 -3.51 -6.43
CA LEU A 100 -8.45 -4.82 -6.77
C LEU A 100 -7.69 -5.57 -7.87
N GLU A 101 -6.43 -5.21 -8.11
CA GLU A 101 -5.58 -5.95 -9.02
C GLU A 101 -5.00 -7.16 -8.31
N LEU A 102 -5.15 -8.34 -8.90
CA LEU A 102 -4.49 -9.56 -8.41
C LEU A 102 -2.98 -9.40 -8.53
N LYS A 103 -2.25 -9.56 -7.41
CA LYS A 103 -0.79 -9.41 -7.36
C LYS A 103 -0.08 -10.74 -7.18
N ARG A 104 -0.60 -11.60 -6.30
CA ARG A 104 0.02 -12.87 -5.95
C ARG A 104 -1.03 -13.93 -5.65
N VAL A 105 -0.72 -15.17 -5.98
CA VAL A 105 -1.48 -16.36 -5.60
C VAL A 105 -0.54 -17.30 -4.87
N VAL A 106 -0.95 -17.74 -3.68
CA VAL A 106 -0.20 -18.69 -2.85
C VAL A 106 -1.03 -19.95 -2.68
N ILE A 107 -0.41 -21.10 -2.94
CA ILE A 107 -1.02 -22.42 -2.71
C ILE A 107 -0.27 -23.09 -1.55
N SER A 108 -1.01 -23.49 -0.52
CA SER A 108 -0.51 -24.20 0.65
C SER A 108 -1.35 -25.44 0.96
N LYS A 109 -0.81 -26.33 1.79
CA LYS A 109 -1.52 -27.53 2.24
C LYS A 109 -2.61 -27.20 3.27
#